data_AF-A0A6J7E0T2-F1
#
_entry.id   AF-A0A6J7E0T2-F1
#
_cell.length_a   1.000
_cell.length_b   1.000
_cell.length_c   1.000
_cell.angle_alpha   90.00
_cell.angle_beta   90.00
_cell.angle_gamma   90.00
#
_symmetry.space_group_name_H-M   'P 1'
#
loop_
_entity.id
_entity.type
_entity.pdbx_description
1 polymer ?
#
loop_
_entity_poly.entity_id
_entity_poly.type
_entity_poly.pdbx_seq_one_letter_code
_entity_poly.pdbx_strand_id
1 'polypeptide(L)'
;MTASIIAKAKGLEVNIDERLSERDAGEWEGMTRLEIEDGWPGFLAGHKRPDGFEPDESVAQRGIEALTEILANGGDGRILVVSHSGVVRAIERHLGVSAGQVSNLGGVEFHLNAIGELTIGERFMLLDGSKVEITTPKQI
;
A
#
# COMPACT_ATOMS: atom_id res chain seq x y z
N MET A 1 -5.45 12.88 -4.03
CA MET A 1 -6.86 13.32 -3.84
C MET A 1 -7.45 12.84 -2.52
N THR A 2 -7.46 11.54 -2.22
CA THR A 2 -8.06 10.96 -1.00
C THR A 2 -7.58 11.62 0.30
N ALA A 3 -6.26 11.75 0.49
CA ALA A 3 -5.68 12.41 1.67
C ALA A 3 -6.18 13.85 1.85
N SER A 4 -6.24 14.63 0.77
CA SER A 4 -6.68 16.04 0.81
C SER A 4 -8.14 16.19 1.26
N ILE A 5 -9.02 15.28 0.85
CA ILE A 5 -10.44 15.28 1.26
C ILE A 5 -10.55 15.05 2.78
N ILE A 6 -9.83 14.04 3.29
CA ILE A 6 -9.82 13.69 4.71
C ILE A 6 -9.20 14.82 5.53
N ALA A 7 -8.06 15.33 5.09
CA ALA A 7 -7.33 16.40 5.77
C ALA A 7 -8.16 17.68 5.88
N LYS A 8 -8.83 18.09 4.78
CA LYS A 8 -9.76 19.23 4.80
C LYS A 8 -10.91 19.03 5.80
N ALA A 9 -11.48 17.83 5.87
CA ALA A 9 -12.55 17.53 6.82
C ALA A 9 -12.09 17.49 8.30
N LYS A 10 -10.79 17.28 8.54
CA LYS A 10 -10.18 17.19 9.87
C LYS A 10 -9.38 18.42 10.29
N GLY A 11 -9.22 19.42 9.41
CA GLY A 11 -8.37 20.58 9.65
C GLY A 11 -6.88 20.21 9.76
N LEU A 12 -6.44 19.19 9.02
CA LEU A 12 -5.06 18.72 9.00
C LEU A 12 -4.33 19.18 7.73
N GLU A 13 -3.00 19.21 7.80
CA GLU A 13 -2.14 19.38 6.63
C GLU A 13 -1.79 18.02 6.01
N VAL A 14 -1.53 18.01 4.70
CA VAL A 14 -1.08 16.81 3.98
C VAL A 14 0.39 16.94 3.67
N ASN A 15 1.19 15.98 4.14
CA ASN A 15 2.58 15.79 3.72
C ASN A 15 2.63 14.69 2.65
N ILE A 16 3.44 14.90 1.61
CA ILE A 16 3.62 13.95 0.52
C ILE A 16 4.97 13.26 0.70
N ASP A 17 4.97 11.94 0.61
CA ASP A 17 6.18 11.12 0.61
C ASP A 17 6.12 10.17 -0.60
N GLU A 18 7.04 10.37 -1.55
CA GLU A 18 7.08 9.62 -2.81
C GLU A 18 7.32 8.12 -2.58
N ARG A 19 7.98 7.75 -1.47
CA ARG A 19 8.23 6.36 -1.10
C ARG A 19 6.96 5.58 -0.77
N LEU A 20 5.82 6.25 -0.59
CA LEU A 20 4.51 5.65 -0.34
C LEU A 20 3.63 5.55 -1.59
N SER A 21 4.18 5.88 -2.77
CA SER A 21 3.50 5.73 -4.07
C SER A 21 3.30 4.26 -4.42
N GLU A 22 2.33 3.94 -5.30
CA GLU A 22 2.17 2.57 -5.80
C GLU A 22 3.46 2.07 -6.47
N ARG A 23 3.58 0.74 -6.56
CA ARG A 23 4.62 0.07 -7.34
C ARG A 23 4.70 0.63 -8.76
N ASP A 24 5.92 0.81 -9.26
CA ASP A 24 6.15 1.02 -10.68
C ASP A 24 5.92 -0.29 -11.45
N ALA A 25 4.85 -0.34 -12.25
CA ALA A 25 4.54 -1.51 -13.07
C ALA A 25 5.39 -1.62 -14.34
N GLY A 26 6.31 -0.68 -14.57
CA GLY A 26 7.20 -0.66 -15.72
C GLY A 26 6.43 -0.69 -17.03
N GLU A 27 6.76 -1.65 -17.89
CA GLU A 27 6.11 -1.84 -19.18
C GLU A 27 4.61 -2.15 -19.08
N TRP A 28 4.11 -2.58 -17.92
CA TRP A 28 2.70 -2.86 -17.70
C TRP A 28 1.89 -1.64 -17.26
N GLU A 29 2.52 -0.48 -17.07
CA GLU A 29 1.81 0.74 -16.69
C GLU A 29 0.73 1.11 -17.72
N GLY A 30 -0.49 1.34 -17.22
CA GLY A 30 -1.65 1.67 -18.03
C GLY A 30 -2.23 0.50 -18.87
N MET A 31 -1.64 -0.70 -18.82
CA MET A 31 -2.11 -1.84 -19.58
C MET A 31 -3.22 -2.61 -18.85
N THR A 32 -4.17 -3.12 -19.63
CA THR A 32 -5.15 -4.10 -19.17
C THR A 32 -4.54 -5.50 -19.10
N ARG A 33 -5.20 -6.41 -18.35
CA ARG A 33 -4.80 -7.83 -18.30
C ARG A 33 -4.75 -8.49 -19.69
N LEU A 34 -5.64 -8.09 -20.60
CA LEU A 34 -5.69 -8.64 -21.96
C LEU A 34 -4.49 -8.17 -22.78
N GLU A 35 -4.14 -6.89 -22.69
CA GLU A 35 -2.98 -6.34 -23.39
C GLU A 35 -1.67 -6.91 -22.83
N ILE A 36 -1.59 -7.12 -21.50
CA ILE A 36 -0.43 -7.79 -20.88
C ILE A 36 -0.30 -9.23 -21.37
N GLU A 37 -1.40 -9.98 -21.44
CA GLU A 37 -1.35 -11.36 -21.93
C GLU A 37 -1.02 -11.45 -23.43
N ASP A 38 -1.40 -10.44 -24.22
CA ASP A 38 -1.04 -10.34 -25.64
C ASP A 38 0.46 -10.04 -25.82
N GLY A 39 1.02 -9.09 -25.05
CA GLY A 39 2.44 -8.73 -25.11
C GLY A 39 3.39 -9.70 -24.39
N TRP A 40 2.93 -10.34 -23.31
CA TRP A 40 3.68 -11.29 -22.49
C TRP A 40 2.86 -12.56 -22.17
N PRO A 41 2.59 -13.42 -23.16
CA PRO A 41 1.80 -14.62 -22.96
C PRO A 41 2.31 -15.51 -21.82
N GLY A 42 1.41 -15.87 -20.90
CA GLY A 42 1.66 -16.73 -19.75
C GLY A 42 2.41 -16.08 -18.59
N PHE A 43 2.79 -14.80 -18.67
CA PHE A 43 3.49 -14.13 -17.56
C PHE A 43 2.60 -14.01 -16.32
N LEU A 44 1.33 -13.64 -16.50
CA LEU A 44 0.37 -13.51 -15.40
C LEU A 44 0.16 -14.85 -14.69
N ALA A 45 -0.08 -15.93 -15.44
CA ALA A 45 -0.25 -17.28 -14.89
C ALA A 45 1.04 -17.82 -14.25
N GLY A 46 2.18 -17.53 -14.86
CA GLY A 46 3.50 -17.95 -14.39
C GLY A 46 4.08 -17.10 -13.25
N HIS A 47 3.36 -16.11 -12.75
CA HIS A 47 3.85 -15.13 -11.76
C HIS A 47 5.17 -14.46 -12.17
N LYS A 48 5.37 -14.27 -13.48
CA LYS A 48 6.51 -13.54 -14.04
C LYS A 48 6.15 -12.07 -14.20
N ARG A 49 7.16 -11.22 -14.25
CA ARG A 49 7.05 -9.77 -14.41
C ARG A 49 8.05 -9.30 -15.46
N PRO A 50 7.78 -8.21 -16.20
CA PRO A 50 8.72 -7.65 -17.16
C PRO A 50 9.91 -7.02 -16.41
N ASP A 51 10.98 -6.70 -17.13
CA ASP A 51 12.25 -6.28 -16.54
C ASP A 51 12.13 -4.95 -15.78
N GLY A 52 11.27 -4.04 -16.23
CA GLY A 52 11.03 -2.75 -15.57
C GLY A 52 10.09 -2.80 -14.36
N PHE A 53 9.49 -3.95 -14.05
CA PHE A 53 8.53 -4.05 -12.95
C PHE A 53 9.23 -4.00 -11.59
N GLU A 54 8.83 -3.05 -10.74
CA GLU A 54 9.46 -2.88 -9.45
C GLU A 54 9.25 -4.13 -8.55
N PRO A 55 10.33 -4.72 -8.02
CA PRO A 55 10.25 -5.94 -7.23
C PRO A 55 9.60 -5.66 -5.87
N ASP A 56 8.98 -6.69 -5.30
CA ASP A 56 8.26 -6.58 -4.02
C ASP A 56 9.15 -6.08 -2.88
N GLU A 57 10.41 -6.52 -2.87
CA GLU A 57 11.41 -6.11 -1.89
C GLU A 57 11.73 -4.61 -1.96
N SER A 58 11.81 -4.04 -3.17
CA SER A 58 12.02 -2.58 -3.35
C SER A 58 10.85 -1.79 -2.76
N VAL A 59 9.61 -2.18 -3.11
CA VAL A 59 8.39 -1.54 -2.60
C VAL A 59 8.31 -1.62 -1.07
N ALA A 60 8.60 -2.81 -0.51
CA ALA A 60 8.58 -3.02 0.93
C ALA A 60 9.64 -2.16 1.63
N GLN A 61 10.87 -2.14 1.11
CA GLN A 61 11.98 -1.39 1.70
C GLN A 61 11.67 0.10 1.78
N ARG A 62 11.29 0.74 0.66
CA ARG A 62 10.95 2.17 0.65
C ARG A 62 9.74 2.50 1.54
N GLY A 63 8.77 1.58 1.60
CA GLY A 63 7.60 1.72 2.45
C GLY A 63 7.93 1.63 3.94
N ILE A 64 8.78 0.67 4.33
CA ILE A 64 9.23 0.48 5.73
C ILE A 64 10.08 1.67 6.17
N GLU A 65 11.01 2.14 5.33
CA GLU A 65 11.83 3.32 5.61
C GLU A 65 10.93 4.54 5.88
N ALA A 66 9.97 4.81 5.00
CA ALA A 66 9.05 5.93 5.15
C ALA A 66 8.21 5.83 6.43
N LEU A 67 7.59 4.67 6.69
CA LEU A 67 6.77 4.48 7.89
C LEU A 67 7.58 4.58 9.18
N THR A 68 8.81 4.08 9.18
CA THR A 68 9.73 4.15 10.32
C THR A 68 10.09 5.60 10.64
N GLU A 69 10.47 6.39 9.62
CA GLU A 69 10.75 7.82 9.79
C GLU A 69 9.53 8.62 10.22
N ILE A 70 8.35 8.33 9.64
CA ILE A 70 7.09 9.00 10.00
C ILE A 70 6.74 8.72 11.47
N LEU A 71 6.84 7.47 11.92
CA LEU A 71 6.55 7.09 13.30
C LEU A 71 7.57 7.67 14.28
N ALA A 72 8.86 7.67 13.94
CA ALA A 72 9.91 8.23 14.79
C ALA A 72 9.75 9.75 15.00
N ASN A 73 9.19 10.47 14.02
CA ASN A 73 9.01 11.92 14.07
C ASN A 73 7.59 12.37 14.48
N GLY A 74 6.63 11.46 14.54
CA GLY A 74 5.20 11.79 14.70
C GLY A 74 4.69 11.99 16.13
N GLY A 75 5.55 11.79 17.13
CA GLY A 75 5.17 11.88 18.55
C GLY A 75 4.16 10.81 18.98
N ASP A 76 3.49 11.01 20.11
CA ASP A 76 2.59 10.01 20.74
C ASP A 76 1.19 9.91 20.09
N GLY A 77 1.00 10.51 18.91
CA GLY A 77 -0.27 10.57 18.21
C GLY A 77 -0.54 9.40 17.26
N ARG A 78 -1.73 9.39 16.64
CA ARG A 78 -2.03 8.52 15.50
C ARG A 78 -1.81 9.28 14.20
N ILE A 79 -1.10 8.64 13.27
CA ILE A 79 -0.82 9.19 11.93
C ILE A 79 -1.66 8.41 10.92
N LEU A 80 -2.37 9.11 10.04
CA LEU A 80 -3.06 8.48 8.92
C LEU A 80 -2.18 8.55 7.67
N VAL A 81 -1.76 7.39 7.19
CA VAL A 81 -1.09 7.25 5.90
C VAL A 81 -2.10 6.78 4.86
N VAL A 82 -2.18 7.50 3.75
CA VAL A 82 -3.02 7.12 2.59
C VAL A 82 -2.09 6.69 1.47
N SER A 83 -2.15 5.41 1.11
CA SER A 83 -1.29 4.79 0.09
C SER A 83 -2.11 3.79 -0.74
N HIS A 84 -1.45 2.80 -1.31
CA HIS A 84 -1.99 1.87 -2.28
C HIS A 84 -1.89 0.42 -1.79
N SER A 85 -2.74 -0.43 -2.34
CA SER A 85 -2.80 -1.84 -1.94
C SER A 85 -1.52 -2.61 -2.23
N GLY A 86 -0.77 -2.28 -3.29
CA GLY A 86 0.50 -2.94 -3.60
C GLY A 86 1.57 -2.66 -2.56
N VAL A 87 1.67 -1.41 -2.10
CA VAL A 87 2.58 -0.98 -1.02
C VAL A 87 2.28 -1.70 0.29
N VAL A 88 1.02 -1.61 0.77
CA VAL A 88 0.61 -2.25 2.04
C VAL A 88 0.92 -3.75 2.02
N ARG A 89 0.55 -4.43 0.93
CA ARG A 89 0.75 -5.88 0.83
C ARG A 89 2.22 -6.29 0.67
N ALA A 90 3.07 -5.44 0.09
CA ALA A 90 4.50 -5.68 0.01
C ALA A 90 5.14 -5.62 1.41
N ILE A 91 4.79 -4.60 2.20
CA ILE A 91 5.24 -4.46 3.59
C ILE A 91 4.75 -5.65 4.42
N GLU A 92 3.49 -6.05 4.32
CA GLU A 92 2.96 -7.22 5.04
C GLU A 92 3.73 -8.51 4.74
N ARG A 93 4.00 -8.78 3.45
CA ARG A 93 4.79 -9.95 3.04
C ARG A 93 6.20 -9.89 3.57
N HIS A 94 6.84 -8.72 3.51
CA HIS A 94 8.20 -8.53 4.04
C HIS A 94 8.27 -8.78 5.55
N LEU A 95 7.24 -8.38 6.30
CA LEU A 95 7.11 -8.65 7.74
C LEU A 95 6.64 -10.09 8.05
N GLY A 96 6.53 -10.96 7.06
CA GLY A 96 6.17 -12.37 7.24
C GLY A 96 4.68 -12.63 7.53
N VAL A 97 3.80 -11.65 7.26
CA VAL A 97 2.35 -11.79 7.47
C VAL A 97 1.65 -12.12 6.16
N SER A 98 0.61 -12.96 6.25
CA SER A 98 -0.23 -13.27 5.10
C SER A 98 -0.97 -12.02 4.62
N ALA A 99 -0.52 -11.48 3.49
CA ALA A 99 -1.07 -10.26 2.93
C ALA A 99 -2.51 -10.49 2.42
N GLY A 100 -3.49 -9.99 3.17
CA GLY A 100 -4.89 -9.95 2.76
C GLY A 100 -5.16 -8.92 1.67
N GLN A 101 -6.30 -9.03 1.00
CA GLN A 101 -6.75 -7.94 0.13
C GLN A 101 -7.02 -6.67 0.96
N VAL A 102 -6.68 -5.51 0.41
CA VAL A 102 -6.98 -4.21 1.01
C VAL A 102 -8.09 -3.58 0.18
N SER A 103 -9.27 -3.41 0.78
CA SER A 103 -10.39 -2.73 0.11
C SER A 103 -10.17 -1.22 0.10
N ASN A 104 -10.98 -0.49 -0.67
CA ASN A 104 -10.93 0.98 -0.75
C ASN A 104 -11.12 1.70 0.61
N LEU A 105 -11.72 1.03 1.60
CA LEU A 105 -11.96 1.56 2.95
C LEU A 105 -11.22 0.76 4.03
N GLY A 106 -10.41 -0.22 3.64
CA GLY A 106 -9.61 -1.03 4.54
C GLY A 106 -8.29 -0.34 4.87
N GLY A 107 -7.83 -0.54 6.11
CA GLY A 107 -6.53 -0.10 6.58
C GLY A 107 -5.86 -1.18 7.44
N VAL A 108 -4.59 -0.96 7.74
CA VAL A 108 -3.81 -1.77 8.67
C VAL A 108 -3.02 -0.83 9.57
N GLU A 109 -2.90 -1.19 10.85
CA GLU A 109 -2.05 -0.46 11.78
C GLU A 109 -0.59 -0.90 11.66
N PHE A 110 0.33 0.05 11.75
CA PHE A 110 1.76 -0.21 11.88
C PHE A 110 2.26 0.51 13.13
N HIS A 111 3.20 -0.13 13.83
CA HIS A 111 3.75 0.33 15.10
C HIS A 111 5.26 0.23 15.08
N LEU A 112 5.95 1.16 15.74
CA LEU A 112 7.38 1.09 15.98
C LEU A 112 7.63 0.49 17.35
N ASN A 113 8.36 -0.63 17.42
CA ASN A 113 8.67 -1.26 18.69
C ASN A 113 9.84 -0.52 19.42
N ALA A 114 10.15 -0.96 20.65
CA ALA A 114 11.17 -0.31 21.49
C ALA A 114 12.60 -0.35 20.91
N ILE A 115 12.86 -1.20 19.92
CA ILE A 115 14.16 -1.31 19.25
C ILE A 115 14.16 -0.68 17.85
N GLY A 116 13.10 0.04 17.49
CA GLY A 116 13.02 0.78 16.23
C GLY A 116 12.61 -0.05 15.02
N GLU A 117 12.03 -1.23 15.22
CA GLU A 117 11.54 -2.06 14.12
C GLU A 117 10.04 -1.85 13.89
N LEU A 118 9.65 -1.82 12.62
CA LEU A 118 8.26 -1.75 12.21
C LEU A 118 7.57 -3.09 12.47
N THR A 119 6.44 -3.04 13.15
CA THR A 119 5.56 -4.17 13.44
C THR A 119 4.16 -3.88 12.94
N ILE A 120 3.39 -4.94 12.71
CA ILE A 120 2.04 -4.85 12.15
C ILE A 120 0.99 -5.12 13.23
N GLY A 121 -0.04 -4.26 13.24
CA GLY A 121 -1.18 -4.36 14.14
C GLY A 121 -2.42 -4.90 13.44
N GLU A 122 -3.59 -4.45 13.91
CA GLU A 122 -4.87 -4.94 13.39
C GLU A 122 -5.22 -4.33 12.03
N ARG A 123 -5.97 -5.11 11.24
CA ARG A 123 -6.68 -4.60 10.06
C ARG A 123 -8.01 -4.00 10.51
N PHE A 124 -8.36 -2.88 9.93
CA PHE A 124 -9.59 -2.15 10.27
C PHE A 124 -10.32 -1.67 9.01
N MET A 125 -11.58 -1.30 9.20
CA MET A 125 -12.39 -0.63 8.18
C MET A 125 -12.67 0.79 8.64
N LEU A 126 -12.44 1.78 7.77
CA LEU A 126 -12.69 3.19 8.06
C LEU A 126 -14.19 3.48 8.29
N LEU A 127 -15.05 2.73 7.61
CA LEU A 127 -16.50 2.85 7.70
C LEU A 127 -17.15 1.47 7.81
N ASP A 128 -18.33 1.46 8.41
CA ASP A 128 -19.20 0.29 8.49
C ASP A 128 -19.70 -0.09 7.08
N GLY A 129 -19.35 -1.28 6.62
CA GLY A 129 -19.69 -1.81 5.29
C GLY A 129 -21.18 -2.05 5.05
N SER A 130 -22.02 -1.97 6.10
CA SER A 130 -23.48 -1.96 5.92
C SER A 130 -24.02 -0.63 5.40
N LYS A 131 -23.21 0.44 5.42
CA LYS A 131 -23.62 1.81 5.11
C LYS A 131 -23.03 2.36 3.81
N VAL A 132 -22.05 1.67 3.24
CA VAL A 132 -21.30 2.11 2.06
C VAL A 132 -20.86 0.92 1.23
N GLU A 133 -20.77 1.11 -0.09
CA GLU A 133 -20.22 0.11 -0.99
C GLU A 133 -18.71 -0.04 -0.78
N ILE A 134 -18.27 -1.29 -0.56
CA ILE A 134 -16.86 -1.64 -0.41
C ILE A 134 -16.41 -2.36 -1.68
N THR A 135 -15.35 -1.85 -2.29
CA THR A 135 -14.76 -2.43 -3.51
C THR A 135 -13.37 -2.95 -3.20
N THR A 136 -13.06 -4.14 -3.72
CA THR A 136 -11.73 -4.75 -3.61
C THR A 136 -11.21 -5.07 -5.01
N PRO A 137 -10.34 -4.21 -5.58
CA PRO A 137 -9.79 -4.43 -6.91
C PRO A 137 -8.96 -5.71 -6.97
N LYS A 138 -9.08 -6.45 -8.08
CA LYS A 138 -8.16 -7.54 -8.39
C LYS A 138 -6.86 -6.95 -8.95
N GLN A 139 -5.72 -7.30 -8.37
CA GLN A 139 -4.42 -6.91 -8.91
C GLN A 139 -4.03 -7.73 -10.15
N ILE A 140 -3.07 -7.18 -10.89
CA ILE A 140 -2.52 -7.77 -12.11
C ILE A 140 -1.52 -8.89 -11.81
#